data_AF-A0A2E2E2L8-F1
#
_entry.id   AF-A0A2E2E2L8-F1
#
_cell.length_a   1.000
_cell.length_b   1.000
_cell.length_c   1.000
_cell.angle_alpha   90.00
_cell.angle_beta   90.00
_cell.angle_gamma   90.00
#
_symmetry.space_group_name_H-M   'P 1'
#
loop_
_entity.id
_entity.type
_entity.pdbx_description
1 polymer ?
#
loop_
_entity_poly.entity_id
_entity_poly.type
_entity_poly.pdbx_seq_one_letter_code
_entity_poly.pdbx_strand_id
1 'polypeptide(L)'
;MFWALWDRFLDSLAGASALIIAFMILGVTTDVAMRFSGHGGIPWVFDYVEYGILAVTSFMAAYIMRLSRHVEVDLVLMVVPPPVAKAMRVFSGILLTMISSVLAFYALRATVQAFEQGSMIFRYVLIPEWLPFAAVSFMFFTLAVEGVRRAYLKSIEDLSTGVTRSDAF
;
A
#
# COMPACT_ATOMS: atom_id res chain seq x y z
N MET A 1 -17.72 14.18 -1.67
CA MET A 1 -18.27 12.99 -1.01
C MET A 1 -17.43 11.73 -1.29
N PHE A 2 -17.12 11.40 -2.55
CA PHE A 2 -16.32 10.21 -2.92
C PHE A 2 -14.98 10.09 -2.17
N TRP A 3 -14.17 11.16 -2.14
CA TRP A 3 -12.86 11.13 -1.48
C TRP A 3 -12.93 10.90 0.04
N ALA A 4 -13.97 11.42 0.71
CA ALA A 4 -14.16 11.18 2.14
C ALA A 4 -14.56 9.73 2.44
N LEU A 5 -15.31 9.08 1.55
CA LEU A 5 -15.63 7.66 1.67
C LEU A 5 -14.38 6.79 1.48
N TRP A 6 -13.56 7.12 0.46
CA TRP A 6 -12.26 6.48 0.24
C TRP A 6 -11.33 6.63 1.44
N ASP A 7 -11.33 7.80 2.07
CA ASP A 7 -10.51 8.04 3.25
C ASP A 7 -10.90 7.15 4.43
N ARG A 8 -12.21 6.99 4.69
CA ARG A 8 -12.71 6.09 5.74
C ARG A 8 -12.41 4.62 5.45
N PHE A 9 -12.42 4.24 4.17
CA PHE A 9 -12.02 2.91 3.75
C PHE A 9 -10.54 2.67 4.06
N LEU A 10 -9.64 3.59 3.70
CA LEU A 10 -8.22 3.45 4.05
C LEU A 10 -7.97 3.46 5.57
N ASP A 11 -8.75 4.21 6.34
CA ASP A 11 -8.65 4.22 7.81
C ASP A 11 -9.02 2.87 8.41
N SER A 12 -10.06 2.20 7.90
CA SER A 12 -10.44 0.88 8.40
C SER A 12 -9.37 -0.18 8.06
N LEU A 13 -8.74 -0.07 6.89
CA LEU A 13 -7.59 -0.91 6.51
C LEU A 13 -6.39 -0.68 7.44
N ALA A 14 -6.08 0.56 7.79
CA ALA A 14 -5.02 0.86 8.75
C ALA A 14 -5.33 0.30 10.14
N GLY A 15 -6.58 0.39 10.59
CA GLY A 15 -7.04 -0.23 11.84
C GLY A 15 -6.92 -1.76 11.82
N ALA A 16 -7.29 -2.39 10.70
CA ALA A 16 -7.12 -3.84 10.51
C ALA A 16 -5.64 -4.25 10.56
N SER A 17 -4.76 -3.50 9.89
CA SER A 17 -3.31 -3.72 9.95
C SER A 17 -2.75 -3.63 11.36
N ALA A 18 -3.16 -2.62 12.13
CA ALA A 18 -2.72 -2.47 13.52
C ALA A 18 -3.11 -3.68 14.39
N LEU A 19 -4.32 -4.21 14.18
CA LEU A 19 -4.79 -5.41 14.85
C LEU A 19 -3.96 -6.64 14.45
N ILE A 20 -3.69 -6.84 13.15
CA ILE A 20 -2.86 -7.96 12.67
C ILE A 20 -1.46 -7.90 13.30
N ILE A 21 -0.82 -6.72 13.32
CA ILE A 21 0.48 -6.53 13.96
C ILE A 21 0.42 -6.90 15.45
N ALA A 22 -0.63 -6.46 16.17
CA ALA A 22 -0.78 -6.81 17.59
C ALA A 22 -0.85 -8.33 17.80
N PHE A 23 -1.62 -9.05 16.98
CA PHE A 23 -1.68 -10.51 17.04
C PHE A 23 -0.33 -11.17 16.70
N MET A 24 0.40 -10.65 15.71
CA MET A 24 1.73 -11.16 15.37
C MET A 24 2.71 -10.99 16.53
N ILE A 25 2.70 -9.82 17.20
CA ILE A 25 3.54 -9.57 18.37
C ILE A 25 3.23 -10.57 19.48
N LEU A 26 1.96 -10.81 19.78
CA LEU A 26 1.54 -11.79 20.79
C LEU A 26 1.95 -13.22 20.40
N GLY A 27 1.77 -13.60 19.15
CA GLY A 27 2.15 -14.91 18.62
C GLY A 27 3.65 -15.16 18.71
N VAL A 28 4.47 -14.22 18.24
CA VAL A 28 5.93 -14.32 18.30
C VAL A 28 6.43 -14.31 19.73
N THR A 29 5.86 -13.46 20.59
CA THR A 29 6.27 -13.40 22.02
C THR A 29 5.97 -14.72 22.71
N THR A 30 4.82 -15.34 22.42
CA THR A 30 4.44 -16.65 22.97
C THR A 30 5.34 -17.77 22.43
N ASP A 31 5.66 -17.76 21.13
CA ASP A 31 6.61 -18.73 20.54
C ASP A 31 7.99 -18.64 21.21
N VAL A 32 8.53 -17.43 21.38
CA VAL A 32 9.82 -17.22 22.06
C VAL A 32 9.75 -17.65 23.52
N ALA A 33 8.65 -17.36 24.23
CA ALA A 33 8.46 -17.79 25.62
C ALA A 33 8.42 -19.32 25.76
N MET A 34 7.72 -20.03 24.88
CA MET A 34 7.67 -21.50 24.90
C MET A 34 9.03 -22.14 24.63
N ARG A 35 9.78 -21.59 23.66
CA ARG A 35 11.16 -22.03 23.37
C ARG A 35 12.07 -21.81 24.57
N PHE A 36 11.94 -20.66 25.23
CA PHE A 36 12.70 -20.34 26.43
C PHE A 36 12.38 -21.29 27.60
N SER A 37 11.13 -21.69 27.76
CA SER A 37 10.70 -22.67 28.77
C SER A 37 11.02 -24.13 28.41
N GLY A 38 11.74 -24.40 27.32
CA GLY A 38 12.16 -25.75 26.94
C GLY A 38 11.06 -26.64 26.35
N HIS A 39 9.87 -26.11 26.06
CA HIS A 39 8.74 -26.87 25.51
C HIS A 39 8.76 -26.97 23.98
N GLY A 40 9.80 -26.45 23.33
CA GLY A 40 9.87 -26.30 21.87
C GLY A 40 9.16 -25.04 21.37
N GLY A 41 9.32 -24.73 20.08
CA GLY A 41 8.64 -23.60 19.43
C GLY A 41 7.32 -24.01 18.78
N ILE A 42 6.53 -23.01 18.41
CA ILE A 42 5.26 -23.12 17.70
C ILE A 42 5.50 -22.90 16.20
N PRO A 43 5.59 -23.94 15.36
CA PRO A 43 6.04 -23.79 13.98
C PRO A 43 5.11 -22.95 13.10
N TRP A 44 3.79 -22.99 13.34
CA TRP A 44 2.80 -22.25 12.56
C TRP A 44 2.82 -20.73 12.79
N VAL A 45 3.48 -20.26 13.86
CA VAL A 45 3.62 -18.82 14.12
C VAL A 45 4.46 -18.14 13.03
N PHE A 46 5.43 -18.85 12.45
CA PHE A 46 6.25 -18.33 11.37
C PHE A 46 5.42 -18.04 10.12
N ASP A 47 4.59 -19.01 9.71
CA ASP A 47 3.68 -18.83 8.58
C ASP A 47 2.72 -17.66 8.85
N TYR A 48 2.14 -17.58 10.06
CA TYR A 48 1.26 -16.47 10.45
C TYR A 48 1.94 -15.08 10.31
N VAL A 49 3.20 -14.96 10.72
CA VAL A 49 3.96 -13.71 10.62
C VAL A 49 4.27 -13.37 9.17
N GLU A 50 4.68 -14.33 8.35
CA GLU A 50 5.00 -14.11 6.93
C GLU A 50 3.77 -13.57 6.16
N TYR A 51 2.62 -14.22 6.34
CA TYR A 51 1.37 -13.76 5.70
C TYR A 51 0.80 -12.50 6.38
N GLY A 52 1.00 -12.34 7.68
CA GLY A 52 0.60 -11.15 8.43
C GLY A 52 1.30 -9.89 7.93
N ILE A 53 2.62 -9.96 7.72
CA ILE A 53 3.40 -8.86 7.13
C ILE A 53 2.87 -8.56 5.72
N LEU A 54 2.64 -9.58 4.89
CA LEU A 54 2.13 -9.37 3.54
C LEU A 54 0.77 -8.64 3.53
N ALA A 55 -0.16 -9.05 4.40
CA ALA A 55 -1.47 -8.41 4.54
C ALA A 55 -1.34 -6.97 5.04
N VAL A 56 -0.55 -6.76 6.09
CA VAL A 56 -0.28 -5.42 6.66
C VAL A 56 0.33 -4.51 5.61
N THR A 57 1.37 -4.93 4.90
CA THR A 57 2.00 -4.13 3.83
C THR A 57 0.99 -3.79 2.75
N SER A 58 0.17 -4.75 2.34
CA SER A 58 -0.83 -4.55 1.29
C SER A 58 -1.91 -3.53 1.69
N PHE A 59 -2.36 -3.57 2.93
CA PHE A 59 -3.38 -2.66 3.46
C PHE A 59 -2.81 -1.27 3.80
N MET A 60 -1.59 -1.23 4.31
CA MET A 60 -0.96 -0.01 4.81
C MET A 60 -0.37 0.85 3.69
N ALA A 61 -0.04 0.27 2.52
CA ALA A 61 0.61 0.97 1.41
C ALA A 61 -0.12 2.26 0.98
N ALA A 62 -1.42 2.17 0.68
CA ALA A 62 -2.20 3.33 0.27
C ALA A 62 -2.44 4.33 1.42
N TYR A 63 -2.66 3.84 2.65
CA TYR A 63 -2.84 4.69 3.83
C TYR A 63 -1.58 5.50 4.15
N ILE A 64 -0.41 4.85 4.19
CA ILE A 64 0.87 5.54 4.40
C ILE A 64 1.09 6.54 3.28
N MET A 65 0.82 6.18 2.03
CA MET A 65 0.97 7.11 0.92
C MET A 65 0.09 8.35 1.11
N ARG A 66 -1.13 8.23 1.61
CA ARG A 66 -1.95 9.40 1.95
C ARG A 66 -1.34 10.26 3.07
N LEU A 67 -0.78 9.62 4.09
CA LEU A 67 -0.18 10.28 5.26
C LEU A 67 1.18 10.95 4.95
N SER A 68 1.95 10.32 4.08
CA SER A 68 3.32 10.68 3.69
C SER A 68 3.34 11.87 2.73
N ARG A 69 2.94 13.04 3.25
CA ARG A 69 3.15 14.36 2.65
C ARG A 69 4.64 14.78 2.61
N HIS A 70 5.54 13.97 3.21
CA HIS A 70 6.98 14.22 3.35
C HIS A 70 7.90 13.19 2.65
N VAL A 71 7.37 12.17 1.97
CA VAL A 71 8.16 11.18 1.21
C VAL A 71 8.18 11.50 -0.29
N GLU A 72 7.56 12.61 -0.69
CA GLU A 72 8.04 13.27 -1.90
C GLU A 72 9.49 13.68 -1.67
N VAL A 73 10.21 13.80 -2.76
CA VAL A 73 11.62 14.17 -2.86
C VAL A 73 11.83 15.61 -2.33
N ASP A 74 11.39 15.93 -1.11
CA ASP A 74 11.37 17.28 -0.54
C ASP A 74 12.79 17.82 -0.46
N LEU A 75 13.81 16.95 -0.26
CA LEU A 75 15.21 17.37 -0.35
C LEU A 75 15.58 17.94 -1.74
N VAL A 76 15.10 17.36 -2.83
CA VAL A 76 15.38 17.86 -4.19
C VAL A 76 14.43 18.99 -4.55
N LEU A 77 13.17 18.92 -4.13
CA LEU A 77 12.15 19.94 -4.39
C LEU A 77 12.41 21.23 -3.59
N MET A 78 13.13 21.18 -2.47
CA MET A 78 13.58 22.34 -1.71
C MET A 78 14.67 23.14 -2.42
N VAL A 79 15.44 22.50 -3.33
CA VAL A 79 16.54 23.15 -4.07
C VAL A 79 16.07 23.73 -5.41
N VAL A 80 14.92 23.28 -5.90
CA VAL A 80 14.45 23.53 -7.27
C VAL A 80 13.38 24.62 -7.29
N PRO A 81 13.34 25.50 -8.32
CA PRO A 81 12.33 26.55 -8.42
C PRO A 81 10.88 26.00 -8.35
N PRO A 82 9.93 26.76 -7.77
CA PRO A 82 8.54 26.34 -7.57
C PRO A 82 7.83 25.72 -8.80
N PRO A 83 7.99 26.23 -10.04
CA PRO A 83 7.33 25.64 -11.20
C PRO A 83 7.88 24.26 -11.60
N VAL A 84 9.18 24.03 -11.45
CA VAL A 84 9.82 22.75 -11.79
C VAL A 84 9.48 21.70 -10.72
N ALA A 85 9.49 22.10 -9.45
CA ALA A 85 9.05 21.24 -8.35
C ALA A 85 7.60 20.77 -8.56
N LYS A 86 6.73 21.63 -9.12
CA LYS A 86 5.34 21.29 -9.45
C LYS A 86 5.25 20.24 -10.57
N ALA A 87 5.97 20.44 -11.67
CA ALA A 87 5.99 19.49 -12.79
C ALA A 87 6.51 18.10 -12.37
N MET A 88 7.57 18.06 -11.54
CA MET A 88 8.11 16.81 -11.01
C MET A 88 7.09 16.04 -10.15
N ARG A 89 6.29 16.75 -9.34
CA ARG A 89 5.23 16.15 -8.52
C ARG A 89 4.06 15.60 -9.36
N VAL A 90 3.68 16.29 -10.44
CA VAL A 90 2.66 15.76 -11.37
C VAL A 90 3.18 14.53 -12.10
N PHE A 91 4.42 14.60 -12.59
CA PHE A 91 5.07 13.50 -13.28
C PHE A 91 5.20 12.26 -12.39
N SER A 92 5.61 12.42 -11.13
CA SER A 92 5.70 11.31 -10.19
C SER A 92 4.34 10.68 -9.92
N GLY A 93 3.26 11.47 -9.81
CA GLY A 93 1.90 10.95 -9.66
C GLY A 93 1.43 10.14 -10.88
N ILE A 94 1.71 10.62 -12.09
CA ILE A 94 1.38 9.90 -13.33
C ILE A 94 2.19 8.59 -13.42
N LEU A 95 3.50 8.66 -13.15
CA LEU A 95 4.38 7.50 -13.22
C LEU A 95 3.98 6.43 -12.20
N LEU A 96 3.70 6.85 -10.96
CA LEU A 96 3.16 5.98 -9.91
C LEU A 96 1.87 5.30 -10.37
N THR A 97 0.93 6.06 -10.93
CA THR A 97 -0.35 5.52 -11.43
C THR A 97 -0.12 4.51 -12.55
N MET A 98 0.76 4.81 -13.50
CA MET A 98 1.07 3.95 -14.63
C MET A 98 1.70 2.63 -14.17
N ILE A 99 2.75 2.70 -13.34
CA ILE A 99 3.46 1.52 -12.83
C ILE A 99 2.54 0.66 -11.96
N SER A 100 1.83 1.28 -11.01
CA SER A 100 0.91 0.54 -10.14
C SER A 100 -0.24 -0.11 -10.91
N SER A 101 -0.78 0.54 -11.96
CA SER A 101 -1.82 -0.06 -12.81
C SER A 101 -1.31 -1.28 -13.58
N VAL A 102 -0.11 -1.20 -14.15
CA VAL A 102 0.53 -2.32 -14.84
C VAL A 102 0.78 -3.48 -13.87
N LEU A 103 1.34 -3.19 -12.69
CA LEU A 103 1.60 -4.20 -11.67
C LEU A 103 0.30 -4.82 -11.14
N ALA A 104 -0.75 -4.04 -10.92
CA ALA A 104 -2.06 -4.54 -10.51
C ALA A 104 -2.64 -5.52 -11.55
N PHE A 105 -2.51 -5.20 -12.85
CA PHE A 105 -2.99 -6.08 -13.92
C PHE A 105 -2.25 -7.41 -13.97
N TYR A 106 -0.92 -7.40 -13.89
CA TYR A 106 -0.12 -8.63 -13.88
C TYR A 106 -0.32 -9.43 -12.60
N ALA A 107 -0.41 -8.78 -11.44
CA ALA A 107 -0.70 -9.44 -10.17
C ALA A 107 -2.09 -10.11 -10.20
N LEU A 108 -3.10 -9.44 -10.78
CA LEU A 108 -4.44 -10.01 -10.92
C LEU A 108 -4.42 -11.24 -11.83
N ARG A 109 -3.70 -11.18 -12.96
CA ARG A 109 -3.53 -12.35 -13.84
C ARG A 109 -2.84 -13.51 -13.11
N ALA A 110 -1.79 -13.24 -12.35
CA ALA A 110 -1.12 -14.26 -11.54
C ALA A 110 -2.06 -14.86 -10.49
N THR A 111 -2.90 -14.03 -9.86
CA THR A 111 -3.90 -14.48 -8.88
C THR A 111 -4.91 -15.44 -9.51
N VAL A 112 -5.44 -15.09 -10.69
CA VAL A 112 -6.41 -15.93 -11.41
C VAL A 112 -5.77 -17.25 -11.86
N GLN A 113 -4.54 -17.19 -12.39
CA GLN A 113 -3.80 -18.40 -12.77
C GLN A 113 -3.53 -19.31 -11.58
N ALA A 114 -3.11 -18.76 -10.43
CA ALA A 114 -2.89 -19.52 -9.20
C ALA A 114 -4.20 -20.15 -8.67
N PHE A 115 -5.33 -19.45 -8.84
CA PHE A 115 -6.65 -19.98 -8.48
C PHE A 115 -7.07 -21.14 -9.40
N GLU A 116 -6.89 -20.99 -10.72
CA GLU A 116 -7.22 -22.04 -11.71
C GLU A 116 -6.33 -23.28 -11.57
N GLN A 117 -5.05 -23.09 -11.24
CA GLN A 117 -4.12 -24.20 -11.03
C GLN A 117 -4.38 -24.95 -9.72
N GLY A 118 -5.19 -24.39 -8.80
CA GLY A 118 -5.44 -24.97 -7.49
C GLY A 118 -4.16 -25.20 -6.67
N SER A 119 -3.10 -24.46 -7.00
CA SER A 119 -1.78 -24.69 -6.42
C SER A 119 -1.79 -24.37 -4.93
N MET A 120 -1.34 -25.34 -4.13
CA MET A 120 -1.26 -25.22 -2.69
C MET A 120 0.19 -25.11 -2.28
N ILE A 121 0.49 -24.11 -1.44
CA ILE A 121 1.80 -24.00 -0.82
C ILE A 121 1.80 -24.98 0.37
N PHE A 122 2.46 -26.12 0.19
CA PHE A 122 2.62 -27.11 1.26
C PHE A 122 3.69 -26.65 2.27
N ARG A 123 3.24 -26.03 3.36
CA ARG A 123 4.03 -25.65 4.54
C ARG A 123 3.45 -26.27 5.81
N TYR A 124 3.66 -25.66 6.99
CA TYR A 124 3.04 -26.10 8.24
C TYR A 124 1.53 -25.85 8.24
N VAL A 125 1.07 -24.80 7.56
CA VAL A 125 -0.34 -24.56 7.24
C VAL A 125 -0.53 -24.66 5.73
N LEU A 126 -1.52 -25.43 5.29
CA LEU A 126 -1.93 -25.49 3.89
C LEU A 126 -2.61 -24.17 3.51
N ILE A 127 -1.90 -23.34 2.75
CA ILE A 127 -2.40 -22.06 2.30
C ILE A 127 -2.43 -22.06 0.77
N PRO A 128 -3.56 -21.63 0.17
CA PRO A 128 -3.66 -21.59 -1.26
C PRO A 128 -2.83 -20.42 -1.82
N GLU A 129 -2.13 -20.67 -2.92
CA GLU A 129 -1.16 -19.75 -3.50
C GLU A 129 -1.79 -18.45 -4.02
N TRP A 130 -3.08 -18.44 -4.33
CA TRP A 130 -3.78 -17.24 -4.77
C TRP A 130 -3.89 -16.16 -3.69
N LEU A 131 -3.81 -16.51 -2.40
CA LEU A 131 -4.04 -15.56 -1.30
C LEU A 131 -2.93 -14.47 -1.25
N PRO A 132 -1.63 -14.82 -1.32
CA PRO A 132 -0.56 -13.83 -1.48
C PRO A 132 -0.69 -12.94 -2.71
N PHE A 133 -0.97 -13.53 -3.89
CA PHE A 133 -1.10 -12.76 -5.12
C PHE A 133 -2.31 -11.82 -5.10
N ALA A 134 -3.40 -12.22 -4.46
CA ALA A 134 -4.57 -11.38 -4.26
C ALA A 134 -4.25 -10.16 -3.39
N ALA A 135 -3.50 -10.35 -2.29
CA ALA A 135 -3.07 -9.25 -1.43
C ALA A 135 -2.20 -8.23 -2.19
N VAL A 136 -1.25 -8.71 -2.99
CA VAL A 136 -0.40 -7.87 -3.85
C VAL A 136 -1.21 -7.14 -4.92
N SER A 137 -2.17 -7.81 -5.55
CA SER A 137 -3.08 -7.19 -6.52
C SER A 137 -3.88 -6.06 -5.89
N PHE A 138 -4.41 -6.30 -4.69
CA PHE A 138 -5.14 -5.31 -3.91
C PHE A 138 -4.27 -4.11 -3.53
N MET A 139 -3.03 -4.36 -3.12
CA MET A 139 -2.05 -3.31 -2.81
C MET A 139 -1.81 -2.38 -4.01
N PHE A 140 -1.50 -2.93 -5.18
CA PHE A 140 -1.23 -2.11 -6.36
C PHE A 140 -2.48 -1.40 -6.88
N PHE A 141 -3.66 -2.01 -6.74
CA PHE A 141 -4.91 -1.36 -7.09
C PHE A 141 -5.20 -0.13 -6.21
N THR A 142 -5.06 -0.26 -4.90
CA THR A 142 -5.27 0.87 -3.97
C THR A 142 -4.24 1.98 -4.18
N LEU A 143 -2.98 1.63 -4.50
CA LEU A 143 -1.94 2.59 -4.89
C LEU A 143 -2.26 3.32 -6.19
N ALA A 144 -2.80 2.62 -7.20
CA ALA A 144 -3.19 3.24 -8.47
C ALA A 144 -4.29 4.29 -8.28
N VAL A 145 -5.31 3.98 -7.47
CA VAL A 145 -6.38 4.93 -7.13
C VAL A 145 -5.83 6.18 -6.44
N GLU A 146 -4.91 6.00 -5.49
CA GLU A 146 -4.30 7.12 -4.77
C GLU A 146 -3.33 7.93 -5.66
N GLY A 147 -2.68 7.29 -6.64
CA GLY A 147 -1.93 7.96 -7.70
C GLY A 147 -2.80 8.88 -8.57
N VAL A 148 -3.96 8.41 -9.00
CA VAL A 148 -4.94 9.22 -9.75
C VAL A 148 -5.44 10.39 -8.91
N ARG A 149 -5.76 10.15 -7.62
CA ARG A 149 -6.18 11.20 -6.68
C ARG A 149 -5.15 12.31 -6.59
N ARG A 150 -3.87 11.95 -6.44
CA ARG A 150 -2.75 12.90 -6.37
C ARG A 150 -2.63 13.74 -7.64
N ALA A 151 -2.73 13.11 -8.81
CA ALA A 151 -2.69 13.82 -10.09
C ALA A 151 -3.89 14.79 -10.24
N TYR A 152 -5.10 14.37 -9.86
CA TYR A 152 -6.32 15.16 -9.97
C TYR A 152 -6.34 16.38 -9.03
N LEU A 153 -6.00 16.19 -7.76
CA LEU A 153 -5.96 17.28 -6.77
C LEU A 153 -4.95 18.37 -7.18
N LYS A 154 -3.82 17.96 -7.76
CA LYS A 154 -2.82 18.90 -8.25
C LYS A 154 -3.34 19.72 -9.44
N SER A 155 -3.98 19.07 -10.40
CA SER A 155 -4.55 19.76 -11.57
C SER A 155 -5.57 20.84 -11.21
N ILE A 156 -6.27 20.71 -10.07
CA ILE A 156 -7.22 21.72 -9.58
C ILE A 156 -6.48 22.94 -8.99
N GLU A 157 -5.38 22.71 -8.27
CA GLU A 157 -4.53 23.77 -7.71
C GLU A 157 -3.86 24.61 -8.82
N ASP A 158 -3.58 24.01 -9.98
CA ASP A 158 -3.14 24.71 -11.18
C ASP A 158 -4.19 25.66 -11.74
N LEU A 159 -5.47 25.27 -11.70
CA LEU A 159 -6.58 26.10 -12.20
C LEU A 159 -6.82 27.33 -11.32
N SER A 160 -6.69 27.20 -9.99
CA SER A 160 -6.90 28.34 -9.07
C SER A 160 -5.74 29.34 -9.07
N THR A 161 -4.51 28.88 -9.29
CA THR A 161 -3.32 29.74 -9.40
C THR A 161 -3.19 30.42 -10.77
N GLY A 162 -3.82 29.87 -11.82
CA GLY A 162 -3.91 30.51 -13.13
C GLY A 162 -4.85 31.72 -13.16
N VAL A 163 -5.96 31.68 -12.42
CA VAL A 163 -6.95 32.78 -12.37
C VAL A 163 -6.38 34.02 -11.67
N THR A 164 -5.63 33.87 -10.59
CA THR A 164 -5.04 35.00 -9.84
C THR A 164 -3.93 35.75 -10.59
N ARG A 165 -3.40 35.19 -11.68
CA ARG A 165 -2.33 35.82 -12.47
C ARG A 165 -2.86 36.69 -13.61
N SER A 166 -4.16 36.60 -13.92
CA SER A 166 -4.85 37.41 -14.95
C SER A 166 -5.29 38.78 -14.42
N ASP A 167 -5.38 38.94 -13.10
CA ASP A 167 -5.98 40.13 -12.48
C ASP A 167 -4.91 41.13 -11.96
N ALA A 168 -3.64 40.85 -12.25
CA ALA A 168 -2.47 41.62 -11.79
C ALA A 168 -1.73 42.35 -12.93
N PHE A 169 -2.40 42.57 -14.07
CA PHE A 169 -1.92 43.43 -15.16
C PHE A 169 -2.91 44.55 -15.45
#